data_AF-A0A2D6R918-F1
#
_entry.id   AF-A0A2D6R918-F1
#
_cell.length_a   1.000
_cell.length_b   1.000
_cell.length_c   1.000
_cell.angle_alpha   90.00
_cell.angle_beta   90.00
_cell.angle_gamma   90.00
#
_symmetry.space_group_name_H-M   'P 1'
#
loop_
_entity.id
_entity.type
_entity.pdbx_description
1 polymer ?
#
loop_
_entity_poly.entity_id
_entity_poly.type
_entity_poly.pdbx_seq_one_letter_code
_entity_poly.pdbx_strand_id
1 'polypeptide(L)'
;MSERTVYVGNCGVDSGQIVLIDPCYAFDDDFKAGETPTGGNYDHICRRSLYTDDKCGPVGLPGSGYNNDLGVVVSTGYGDGSYPVHAKITSDNRIASVTIQFISED
;
A
#
# COMPACT_ATOMS: atom_id res chain seq x y z
N MET A 1 -6.86 -29.76 -7.10
CA MET A 1 -7.61 -28.93 -6.14
C MET A 1 -8.26 -27.78 -6.91
N SER A 2 -9.42 -27.27 -6.49
CA SER A 2 -10.01 -26.07 -7.11
C SER A 2 -9.32 -24.80 -6.60
N GLU A 3 -9.46 -23.70 -7.33
CA GLU A 3 -9.10 -22.38 -6.82
C GLU A 3 -9.91 -22.08 -5.54
N ARG A 4 -9.30 -21.32 -4.61
CA ARG A 4 -9.97 -20.89 -3.38
C ARG A 4 -9.55 -19.49 -2.96
N THR A 5 -10.47 -18.75 -2.38
CA THR A 5 -10.16 -17.50 -1.68
C THR A 5 -10.00 -17.78 -0.19
N VAL A 6 -8.93 -17.27 0.41
CA VAL A 6 -8.68 -17.41 1.85
C VAL A 6 -8.52 -16.05 2.50
N TYR A 7 -9.02 -15.92 3.72
CA TYR A 7 -8.66 -14.81 4.59
C TYR A 7 -7.21 -14.99 5.06
N VAL A 8 -6.41 -13.94 4.91
CA VAL A 8 -4.97 -13.94 5.23
C VAL A 8 -4.69 -13.20 6.55
N GLY A 9 -5.50 -12.19 6.86
CA GLY A 9 -5.33 -11.34 8.04
C GLY A 9 -5.93 -9.96 7.80
N ASN A 10 -5.60 -9.00 8.66
CA ASN A 10 -5.93 -7.59 8.46
C ASN A 10 -4.66 -6.75 8.31
N CYS A 11 -4.74 -5.68 7.54
CA CYS A 11 -3.73 -4.63 7.49
C CYS A 11 -4.22 -3.44 8.33
N GLY A 12 -3.49 -3.12 9.40
CA GLY A 12 -3.72 -1.91 10.20
C GLY A 12 -3.22 -0.68 9.45
N VAL A 13 -3.99 0.40 9.47
CA VAL A 13 -3.73 1.63 8.74
C VAL A 13 -3.92 2.80 9.67
N ASP A 14 -2.87 3.62 9.80
CA ASP A 14 -2.85 4.87 10.57
C ASP A 14 -2.65 6.06 9.59
N SER A 15 -1.75 5.89 8.62
CA SER A 15 -1.42 6.91 7.63
C SER A 15 -2.47 7.15 6.54
N GLY A 16 -3.59 6.40 6.54
CA GLY A 16 -4.65 6.47 5.53
C GLY A 16 -4.27 5.89 4.15
N GLN A 17 -3.23 5.07 4.09
CA GLN A 17 -2.70 4.52 2.85
C GLN A 17 -2.10 3.13 3.06
N ILE A 18 -2.04 2.35 1.99
CA ILE A 18 -1.32 1.07 1.94
C ILE A 18 -0.36 1.10 0.75
N VAL A 19 0.85 0.61 0.97
CA VAL A 19 1.85 0.39 -0.07
C VAL A 19 2.08 -1.10 -0.26
N LEU A 20 1.99 -1.55 -1.52
CA LEU A 20 2.37 -2.89 -1.95
C LEU A 20 3.78 -2.79 -2.52
N ILE A 21 4.75 -3.32 -1.78
CA ILE A 21 6.16 -3.24 -2.14
C ILE A 21 6.88 -4.54 -1.77
N ASP A 22 7.97 -4.83 -2.46
CA ASP A 22 8.88 -5.90 -2.05
C ASP A 22 9.46 -5.56 -0.65
N PRO A 23 9.31 -6.46 0.35
CA PRO A 23 9.81 -6.24 1.70
C PRO A 23 11.32 -5.96 1.79
N CYS A 24 12.13 -6.32 0.79
CA CYS A 24 13.56 -5.99 0.79
C CYS A 24 13.84 -4.48 0.75
N TYR A 25 12.82 -3.66 0.46
CA TYR A 25 12.87 -2.21 0.50
C TYR A 25 12.13 -1.58 1.70
N ALA A 26 11.78 -2.36 2.73
CA ALA A 26 11.06 -1.85 3.90
C ALA A 26 11.77 -0.64 4.53
N PHE A 27 11.00 0.45 4.71
CA PHE A 27 11.51 1.81 4.90
C PHE A 27 12.05 2.04 6.31
N ASP A 28 13.08 2.88 6.40
CA ASP A 28 13.61 3.44 7.65
C ASP A 28 13.66 4.97 7.48
N ASP A 29 12.55 5.67 7.80
CA ASP A 29 12.48 7.14 7.81
C ASP A 29 11.20 7.67 8.54
N ASP A 30 11.22 8.93 8.97
CA ASP A 30 10.11 9.65 9.65
C ASP A 30 9.45 10.71 8.74
N PHE A 31 8.17 11.05 8.99
CA PHE A 31 7.45 12.15 8.31
C PHE A 31 6.93 13.23 9.25
N LYS A 32 6.91 14.47 8.75
CA LYS A 32 6.33 15.64 9.43
C LYS A 32 5.34 16.37 8.52
N ALA A 33 4.06 16.35 8.90
CA ALA A 33 2.99 17.02 8.15
C ALA A 33 3.13 18.55 8.20
N GLY A 34 2.85 19.22 7.08
CA GLY A 34 2.76 20.70 7.02
C GLY A 34 4.07 21.43 6.73
N GLU A 35 5.16 20.71 6.47
CA GLU A 35 6.47 21.29 6.11
C GLU A 35 6.75 21.20 4.59
N THR A 36 7.82 21.88 4.16
CA THR A 36 8.39 21.72 2.82
C THR A 36 8.67 20.24 2.56
N PRO A 37 8.41 19.70 1.34
CA PRO A 37 8.75 18.32 1.00
C PRO A 37 10.13 17.94 1.51
N THR A 38 10.22 16.92 2.37
CA THR A 38 11.50 16.46 2.91
C THR A 38 12.34 15.75 1.85
N GLY A 39 11.68 15.29 0.77
CA GLY A 39 12.30 14.44 -0.25
C GLY A 39 12.49 12.98 0.19
N GLY A 40 12.11 12.64 1.42
CA GLY A 40 12.17 11.29 1.98
C GLY A 40 11.09 10.36 1.43
N ASN A 41 11.21 9.07 1.73
CA ASN A 41 10.33 8.03 1.19
C ASN A 41 8.87 8.24 1.59
N TYR A 42 8.62 8.53 2.87
CA TYR A 42 7.27 8.67 3.37
C TYR A 42 6.57 9.92 2.80
N ASP A 43 7.27 11.07 2.68
CA ASP A 43 6.70 12.27 2.05
C ASP A 43 6.35 12.00 0.58
N HIS A 44 7.23 11.30 -0.15
CA HIS A 44 6.96 10.92 -1.54
C HIS A 44 5.73 10.00 -1.66
N ILE A 45 5.63 8.99 -0.79
CA ILE A 45 4.49 8.07 -0.70
C ILE A 45 3.18 8.83 -0.38
N CYS A 46 3.17 9.68 0.66
CA CYS A 46 2.00 10.50 1.03
C CYS A 46 1.54 11.42 -0.10
N ARG A 47 2.47 12.09 -0.79
CA ARG A 47 2.11 12.99 -1.90
C ARG A 47 1.41 12.23 -3.02
N ARG A 48 1.85 11.01 -3.32
CA ARG A 48 1.23 10.19 -4.37
C ARG A 48 -0.17 9.73 -3.99
N SER A 49 -0.38 9.25 -2.77
CA SER A 49 -1.64 8.63 -2.35
C SER A 49 -2.68 9.62 -1.79
N LEU A 50 -2.25 10.73 -1.18
CA LEU A 50 -3.16 11.65 -0.49
C LEU A 50 -3.34 13.00 -1.19
N TYR A 51 -2.41 13.38 -2.09
CA TYR A 51 -2.39 14.71 -2.73
C TYR A 51 -2.48 14.69 -4.26
N THR A 52 -2.72 13.52 -4.88
CA THR A 52 -3.10 13.42 -6.30
C THR A 52 -4.59 13.14 -6.43
N ASP A 53 -5.19 13.51 -7.56
CA ASP A 53 -6.60 13.25 -7.83
C ASP A 53 -6.92 11.74 -7.85
N ASP A 54 -6.00 10.93 -8.40
CA ASP A 54 -6.14 9.47 -8.47
C ASP A 54 -5.99 8.78 -7.11
N LYS A 55 -5.31 9.44 -6.15
CA LYS A 55 -5.02 8.92 -4.80
C LYS A 55 -4.34 7.55 -4.78
N CYS A 56 -3.67 7.20 -5.86
CA CYS A 56 -2.96 5.93 -6.02
C CYS A 56 -1.92 6.00 -7.13
N GLY A 57 -1.04 5.01 -7.20
CA GLY A 57 -0.17 4.79 -8.34
C GLY A 57 1.20 4.22 -7.95
N PRO A 58 2.10 4.08 -8.93
CA PRO A 58 3.44 3.59 -8.67
C PRO A 58 4.23 4.56 -7.78
N VAL A 59 5.19 4.02 -7.04
CA VAL A 59 6.01 4.80 -6.11
C VAL A 59 7.43 4.25 -6.04
N GLY A 60 8.41 5.18 -6.00
CA GLY A 60 9.82 4.90 -5.69
C GLY A 60 10.17 5.29 -4.25
N LEU A 61 11.44 5.12 -3.89
CA LEU A 61 12.01 5.44 -2.58
C LEU A 61 13.21 6.39 -2.73
N PRO A 62 12.94 7.67 -3.07
CA PRO A 62 14.00 8.63 -3.34
C PRO A 62 14.90 8.90 -2.12
N GLY A 63 14.36 8.83 -0.90
CA GLY A 63 15.13 8.92 0.34
C GLY A 63 16.14 7.78 0.52
N SER A 64 15.91 6.64 -0.14
CA SER A 64 16.83 5.50 -0.20
C SER A 64 17.60 5.40 -1.53
N GLY A 65 17.49 6.40 -2.40
CA GLY A 65 18.17 6.44 -3.70
C GLY A 65 17.50 5.63 -4.82
N TYR A 66 16.30 5.09 -4.59
CA TYR A 66 15.55 4.35 -5.60
C TYR A 66 14.50 5.23 -6.28
N ASN A 67 14.82 5.77 -7.44
CA ASN A 67 13.92 6.70 -8.15
C ASN A 67 12.96 6.01 -9.15
N ASN A 68 13.05 4.69 -9.30
CA ASN A 68 12.17 3.91 -10.17
C ASN A 68 10.93 3.42 -9.42
N ASP A 69 9.90 3.04 -10.17
CA ASP A 69 8.69 2.41 -9.63
C ASP A 69 9.02 1.07 -8.96
N LEU A 70 9.03 1.05 -7.62
CA LEU A 70 9.34 -0.13 -6.81
C LEU A 70 8.11 -0.78 -6.19
N GLY A 71 7.04 -0.01 -6.02
CA GLY A 71 5.78 -0.47 -5.47
C GLY A 71 4.60 0.33 -5.97
N VAL A 72 3.44 0.05 -5.40
CA VAL A 72 2.20 0.78 -5.67
C VAL A 72 1.61 1.24 -4.34
N VAL A 73 1.24 2.51 -4.25
CA VAL A 73 0.52 3.06 -3.11
C VAL A 73 -0.93 3.34 -3.48
N VAL A 74 -1.84 3.13 -2.54
CA VAL A 74 -3.25 3.51 -2.63
C VAL A 74 -3.67 4.21 -1.35
N SER A 75 -4.50 5.24 -1.45
CA SER A 75 -5.29 5.72 -0.32
C SER A 75 -6.26 4.62 0.11
N THR A 76 -6.42 4.43 1.40
CA THR A 76 -7.51 3.59 1.91
C THR A 76 -8.84 4.33 1.85
N GLY A 77 -9.93 3.59 2.08
CA GLY A 77 -11.29 4.15 2.05
C GLY A 77 -11.51 5.17 3.16
N TYR A 78 -11.23 4.76 4.40
CA TYR A 78 -11.15 5.63 5.57
C TYR A 78 -9.74 5.55 6.17
N GLY A 79 -9.27 6.65 6.79
CA GLY A 79 -8.08 6.61 7.65
C GLY A 79 -8.33 5.79 8.91
N ASP A 80 -7.27 5.44 9.65
CA ASP A 80 -7.34 4.86 11.01
C ASP A 80 -8.23 3.61 11.13
N GLY A 81 -7.83 2.52 10.46
CA GLY A 81 -8.65 1.31 10.35
C GLY A 81 -7.86 0.00 10.27
N SER A 82 -8.59 -1.12 10.18
CA SER A 82 -8.02 -2.45 9.98
C SER A 82 -8.77 -3.16 8.87
N TYR A 83 -8.12 -3.34 7.71
CA TYR A 83 -8.77 -3.83 6.50
C TYR A 83 -8.48 -5.30 6.23
N PRO A 84 -9.48 -6.13 5.91
CA PRO A 84 -9.27 -7.54 5.66
C PRO A 84 -8.54 -7.79 4.35
N VAL A 85 -7.57 -8.69 4.40
CA VAL A 85 -6.76 -9.11 3.26
C VAL A 85 -7.16 -10.53 2.87
N HIS A 86 -7.56 -10.71 1.62
CA HIS A 86 -7.88 -12.01 1.06
C HIS A 86 -6.90 -12.37 -0.05
N ALA A 87 -6.52 -13.64 -0.14
CA ALA A 87 -5.71 -14.15 -1.23
C ALA A 87 -6.48 -15.18 -2.05
N LYS A 88 -6.41 -15.06 -3.38
CA LYS A 88 -6.83 -16.11 -4.29
C LYS A 88 -5.67 -17.09 -4.46
N ILE A 89 -5.91 -18.35 -4.13
CA ILE A 89 -4.94 -19.45 -4.26
C ILE A 89 -5.34 -20.32 -5.45
N THR A 90 -4.39 -20.54 -6.36
CA THR A 90 -4.53 -21.40 -7.54
C THR A 90 -4.62 -22.88 -7.17
N SER A 91 -4.99 -23.72 -8.14
CA SER A 91 -5.03 -25.18 -8.00
C SER A 91 -3.66 -25.81 -7.69
N ASP A 92 -2.55 -25.16 -8.07
CA ASP A 92 -1.16 -25.53 -7.80
C ASP A 92 -0.59 -24.87 -6.52
N ASN A 93 -1.46 -24.34 -5.65
CA ASN A 93 -1.12 -23.77 -4.35
C ASN A 93 -0.20 -22.53 -4.42
N ARG A 94 -0.39 -21.69 -5.43
CA ARG A 94 0.28 -20.38 -5.59
C ARG A 94 -0.68 -19.23 -5.33
N ILE A 95 -0.16 -18.10 -4.87
CA ILE A 95 -0.95 -16.87 -4.74
C ILE A 95 -1.17 -16.28 -6.14
N ALA A 96 -2.42 -16.21 -6.57
CA ALA A 96 -2.81 -15.62 -7.85
C ALA A 96 -3.06 -14.11 -7.72
N SER A 97 -3.68 -13.69 -6.61
CA SER A 97 -4.00 -12.30 -6.34
C SER A 97 -4.20 -12.08 -4.85
N VAL A 98 -4.04 -10.83 -4.42
CA VAL A 98 -4.42 -10.36 -3.09
C VAL A 98 -5.42 -9.22 -3.26
N THR A 99 -6.45 -9.20 -2.43
CA THR A 99 -7.51 -8.20 -2.45
C THR A 99 -7.68 -7.62 -1.05
N ILE A 100 -7.70 -6.30 -0.97
CA ILE A 100 -8.09 -5.54 0.22
C ILE A 100 -9.32 -4.74 -0.16
N GLN A 101 -10.42 -4.95 0.54
CA GLN A 101 -11.65 -4.20 0.32
C GLN A 101 -11.73 -3.09 1.36
N PHE A 102 -11.65 -1.85 0.91
CA PHE A 102 -11.69 -0.70 1.82
C PHE A 102 -13.10 -0.25 2.17
N ILE A 103 -14.01 -0.27 1.20
CA ILE A 103 -15.40 0.14 1.36
C ILE A 103 -16.26 -0.92 0.70
N SER A 104 -17.35 -1.34 1.36
CA SER A 104 -18.42 -2.08 0.72
C SER A 104 -19.33 -1.10 0.00
N GLU A 105 -19.65 -1.37 -1.26
CA GLU A 105 -20.79 -0.70 -1.90
C GLU A 105 -22.06 -1.20 -1.21
N ASP A 106 -22.87 -0.27 -0.72
CA ASP A 106 -24.29 -0.52 -0.43
C ASP A 106 -25.10 -0.49 -1.74
#